data_AF-A0A7X7SN92-F1
#
_entry.id   AF-A0A7X7SN92-F1
#
_cell.length_a   1.000
_cell.length_b   1.000
_cell.length_c   1.000
_cell.angle_alpha   90.00
_cell.angle_beta   90.00
_cell.angle_gamma   90.00
#
_symmetry.space_group_name_H-M   'P 1'
#
loop_
_entity.id
_entity.type
_entity.pdbx_description
1 polymer ?
#
loop_
_entity_poly.entity_id
_entity_poly.type
_entity_poly.pdbx_seq_one_letter_code
_entity_poly.pdbx_strand_id
1 'polypeptide(L)' 'MSAACPKCGFENIEDANFCSHCGTRMAVQNAADVTAVYDRGEAGEFDTTLETAQESILAP' A
#
# COMPACT_ATOMS: atom_id res chain seq x y z
N MET A 1 -4.66 21.90 2.58
CA MET A 1 -5.94 22.12 1.85
C MET A 1 -6.68 20.78 1.76
N SER A 2 -8.00 20.81 1.54
CA SER A 2 -8.87 19.63 1.50
C SER A 2 -9.67 19.58 0.19
N ALA A 3 -10.08 18.39 -0.23
CA ALA A 3 -10.87 18.15 -1.42
C ALA A 3 -12.07 17.25 -1.11
N ALA A 4 -13.27 17.70 -1.44
CA ALA A 4 -14.49 16.90 -1.28
C ALA A 4 -14.55 15.77 -2.30
N CYS A 5 -14.96 14.58 -1.86
CA CYS A 5 -15.13 13.43 -2.73
C CYS A 5 -16.29 13.69 -3.72
N PRO A 6 -16.08 13.54 -5.04
CA PRO A 6 -17.13 13.79 -6.03
C PRO A 6 -18.26 12.76 -5.98
N LYS A 7 -18.08 11.61 -5.32
CA LYS A 7 -19.10 10.56 -5.20
C LYS A 7 -19.92 10.64 -3.91
N CYS A 8 -19.27 10.86 -2.77
CA CYS A 8 -19.94 10.80 -1.47
C CYS A 8 -19.88 12.10 -0.67
N GLY A 9 -19.21 13.14 -1.16
CA GLY A 9 -19.12 14.44 -0.50
C GLY A 9 -18.18 14.50 0.71
N PHE A 10 -17.54 13.39 1.09
CA PHE A 10 -16.62 13.35 2.23
C PHE A 10 -15.39 14.23 1.98
N GLU A 11 -14.96 15.00 2.97
CA GLU A 11 -13.82 15.89 2.89
C GLU A 11 -12.51 15.12 3.11
N ASN A 12 -11.70 15.01 2.06
CA ASN A 12 -10.40 14.33 2.10
C ASN A 12 -9.27 15.35 2.07
N ILE A 13 -8.04 14.91 2.34
CA ILE A 13 -6.84 15.71 2.08
C ILE A 13 -6.66 15.94 0.57
N GLU A 14 -6.02 17.05 0.20
CA GLU A 14 -5.83 17.46 -1.20
C GLU A 14 -5.17 16.38 -2.10
N ASP A 15 -4.18 15.65 -1.56
CA ASP A 15 -3.42 14.62 -2.29
C ASP A 15 -3.96 13.20 -2.10
N ALA A 16 -5.19 13.04 -1.60
CA ALA A 16 -5.78 11.72 -1.43
C ALA A 16 -5.96 11.03 -2.79
N ASN A 17 -5.33 9.87 -2.99
CA ASN A 17 -5.53 9.06 -4.21
C ASN A 17 -6.92 8.42 -4.27
N PHE A 18 -7.46 8.04 -3.11
CA PHE A 18 -8.77 7.43 -2.93
C PHE A 18 -9.48 8.08 -1.75
N CYS A 19 -10.80 8.14 -1.80
CA CYS A 19 -11.60 8.63 -0.68
C CYS A 19 -11.51 7.67 0.51
N SER A 20 -11.12 8.17 1.68
CA SER A 20 -10.99 7.38 2.91
C SER A 20 -12.32 6.85 3.45
N HIS A 21 -13.45 7.40 2.99
CA HIS A 21 -14.78 6.97 3.42
C HIS A 21 -15.41 5.95 2.46
N CYS A 22 -15.32 6.16 1.14
CA CYS A 22 -16.03 5.33 0.16
C CYS A 22 -15.14 4.61 -0.87
N GLY A 23 -13.82 4.78 -0.79
CA GLY A 23 -12.84 4.14 -1.68
C GLY A 23 -12.83 4.64 -3.12
N THR A 24 -13.63 5.66 -3.46
CA THR A 24 -13.66 6.18 -4.84
C THR A 24 -12.38 6.90 -5.16
N ARG A 25 -11.82 6.61 -6.34
CA ARG A 25 -10.61 7.25 -6.83
C ARG A 25 -10.85 8.76 -6.98
N MET A 26 -9.99 9.55 -6.37
CA MET A 26 -9.99 11.01 -6.51
C MET A 26 -9.32 11.35 -7.85
N ALA A 27 -9.69 12.48 -8.46
CA ALA A 27 -9.27 12.83 -9.82
C ALA A 27 -7.83 13.38 -9.92
N VAL A 28 -6.92 13.01 -9.01
CA VAL A 28 -5.55 13.55 -8.99
C VAL A 28 -4.73 12.87 -10.10
N GLN A 29 -4.31 13.69 -11.05
CA GLN A 29 -3.74 13.29 -12.33
C GLN A 29 -2.23 13.07 -12.23
N ASN A 30 -1.81 11.91 -11.77
CA ASN A 30 -0.68 11.17 -12.34
C ASN A 30 -0.57 9.80 -11.67
N ALA A 31 -1.26 8.81 -12.24
CA ALA A 31 -1.19 7.44 -11.75
C ALA A 31 0.24 6.85 -11.81
N ALA A 32 1.06 7.36 -12.72
CA ALA A 32 2.40 6.85 -13.00
C ALA A 32 3.43 7.14 -11.90
N ASP A 33 3.22 8.15 -11.07
CA ASP A 33 4.23 8.60 -10.09
C ASP A 33 4.00 7.99 -8.69
N VAL A 34 2.78 7.51 -8.40
CA VAL A 34 2.38 7.09 -7.04
C VAL A 34 2.24 5.57 -6.89
N THR A 35 2.20 4.83 -8.00
CA THR A 35 2.26 3.37 -7.95
C THR A 35 3.72 2.94 -8.03
N ALA A 36 4.32 2.66 -6.87
CA ALA A 36 5.56 1.91 -6.85
C ALA A 36 5.32 0.57 -7.56
N VAL A 37 5.89 0.41 -8.75
CA VAL A 37 5.98 -0.88 -9.42
C VAL A 37 7.12 -1.60 -8.74
N TYR A 38 6.80 -2.56 -7.86
CA TYR A 38 7.78 -3.50 -7.38
C TYR A 38 7.96 -4.55 -8.48
N ASP A 39 9.17 -4.64 -9.02
CA ASP A 39 9.52 -5.71 -9.95
C ASP A 39 9.33 -7.05 -9.24
N ARG A 40 8.30 -7.80 -9.65
CA ARG A 40 8.13 -9.20 -9.26
C ARG A 40 9.18 -10.01 -10.04
N GLY A 41 10.42 -9.94 -9.59
CA GLY A 41 11.53 -10.53 -10.33
C GLY A 41 12.90 -10.45 -9.68
N GLU A 42 13.11 -9.60 -8.68
CA GLU A 42 14.29 -9.74 -7.83
C GLU A 42 13.91 -10.68 -6.70
N ALA A 43 14.43 -11.90 -6.76
CA ALA A 43 14.68 -12.67 -5.55
C ALA A 43 15.70 -11.88 -4.73
N GLY A 44 15.27 -10.76 -4.12
CA GLY A 44 15.92 -10.27 -2.93
C GLY A 44 16.03 -11.46 -2.01
N GLU A 45 17.23 -11.71 -1.51
CA GLU A 45 17.54 -12.81 -0.61
C GLU A 45 16.42 -12.85 0.44
N PHE A 46 15.53 -13.83 0.34
CA PHE A 46 14.57 -14.07 1.40
C PHE A 46 15.45 -14.45 2.58
N ASP A 47 15.60 -13.54 3.54
CA ASP A 47 16.42 -13.75 4.71
C ASP A 47 15.79 -14.91 5.51
N THR A 48 16.22 -16.14 5.20
CA THR A 48 15.75 -17.38 5.82
C THR A 48 16.23 -17.50 7.27
N THR A 49 16.86 -16.48 7.85
CA THR A 49 17.38 -16.55 9.23
C THR A 49 16.27 -16.72 10.26
N LEU A 50 15.04 -16.31 9.93
CA LEU A 50 13.84 -16.55 10.73
C LEU A 50 13.31 -17.99 10.64
N GLU A 51 13.55 -18.73 9.55
CA GLU A 51 13.14 -20.14 9.46
C GLU A 51 13.99 -21.03 10.39
N THR A 52 15.29 -20.74 10.56
CA THR A 52 16.16 -21.46 11.50
C THR A 52 15.81 -21.26 12.97
N ALA A 53 15.08 -20.20 13.33
CA ALA A 53 14.63 -19.99 14.71
C ALA A 53 13.46 -20.91 15.10
N GLN A 54 12.65 -21.34 14.12
CA GLN A 54 11.42 -22.09 14.37
C GLN A 54 11.65 -23.57 14.70
N GLU A 55 12.75 -24.18 14.23
CA GLU A 55 13.10 -25.56 14.56
C GLU A 55 13.61 -25.74 16.00
N SER A 56 14.20 -24.70 16.61
CA SER A 56 14.68 -24.75 18.00
C SER A 56 13.56 -24.77 19.05
N ILE A 57 12.34 -24.46 18.65
CA ILE A 57 11.15 -24.39 19.52
C ILE A 57 10.37 -25.71 19.52
N LEU A 58 10.76 -26.67 18.65
CA LEU A 58 10.07 -27.94 18.45
C LEU A 58 10.99 -29.16 18.66
N ALA A 59 12.03 -29.04 19.49
CA ALA A 59 12.72 -30.18 20.06
C ALA A 59 12.10 -30.54 21.43
N PRO A 60 11.88 -31.83 21.75
CA PRO A 60 11.29 -32.26 23.02
C PRO A 60 12.20 -32.00 24.24
#